data_AF-A0A355GLA6-F1
#
_entry.id   AF-A0A355GLA6-F1
#
_cell.length_a   1.000
_cell.length_b   1.000
_cell.length_c   1.000
_cell.angle_alpha   90.00
_cell.angle_beta   90.00
_cell.angle_gamma   90.00
#
_symmetry.space_group_name_H-M   'P 1'
#
loop_
_entity.id
_entity.type
_entity.pdbx_description
1 polymer ?
#
loop_
_entity_poly.entity_id
_entity_poly.type
_entity_poly.pdbx_seq_one_letter_code
_entity_poly.pdbx_strand_id
1 'polypeptide(L)'
;QPGNAKQQQRERVEWAVSFVGTLCREHLKNSRDTKLTLVTQAGTLEVLEVGIGSQGLEYLLDFLATLDPGNTSALGEFANIVVENASPRTRTVLVTTREENSTSNRFSFSSLLGSRGKEISGACKTIEADPEILSRWLVLETT
;
A
#
# COMPACT_ATOMS: atom_id res chain seq x y z
N GLN A 1 7.28 -23.84 22.06
CA GLN A 1 7.41 -24.18 20.61
C GLN A 1 7.32 -22.88 19.82
N PRO A 2 8.31 -22.48 19.00
CA PRO A 2 8.27 -21.20 18.29
C PRO A 2 7.61 -21.40 16.91
N GLY A 3 6.27 -21.37 16.87
CA GLY A 3 5.47 -21.42 15.64
C GLY A 3 4.93 -20.06 15.16
N ASN A 4 5.02 -18.99 15.96
CA ASN A 4 4.10 -17.84 15.82
C ASN A 4 4.55 -16.67 14.93
N ALA A 5 5.84 -16.48 14.64
CA ALA A 5 6.28 -15.27 13.93
C ALA A 5 5.89 -15.27 12.44
N LYS A 6 6.00 -16.41 11.76
CA LYS A 6 5.67 -16.53 10.32
C LYS A 6 4.16 -16.44 10.06
N GLN A 7 3.34 -16.95 10.97
CA GLN A 7 1.90 -16.91 10.84
C GLN A 7 1.36 -15.49 11.06
N GLN A 8 1.84 -14.80 12.10
CA GLN A 8 1.49 -13.40 12.35
C GLN A 8 1.88 -12.48 11.18
N GLN A 9 3.03 -12.73 10.55
CA GLN A 9 3.44 -11.99 9.35
C GLN A 9 2.53 -12.24 8.15
N ARG A 10 2.09 -13.49 7.93
CA ARG A 10 1.13 -13.82 6.88
C ARG A 10 -0.22 -13.15 7.11
N GLU A 11 -0.72 -13.21 8.33
CA GLU A 11 -1.97 -12.54 8.71
C GLU A 11 -1.87 -11.03 8.43
N ARG A 12 -0.79 -10.36 8.85
CA ARG A 12 -0.59 -8.93 8.54
C ARG A 12 -0.64 -8.63 7.04
N VAL A 13 -0.12 -9.51 6.20
CA VAL A 13 -0.17 -9.36 4.73
C VAL A 13 -1.60 -9.52 4.23
N GLU A 14 -2.33 -10.54 4.66
CA GLU A 14 -3.73 -10.76 4.28
C GLU A 14 -4.62 -9.56 4.68
N TRP A 15 -4.39 -9.02 5.88
CA TRP A 15 -5.05 -7.80 6.36
C TRP A 15 -4.69 -6.58 5.51
N ALA A 16 -3.40 -6.40 5.16
CA ALA A 16 -2.96 -5.31 4.28
C ALA A 16 -3.65 -5.38 2.90
N VAL A 17 -3.66 -6.56 2.28
CA VAL A 17 -4.26 -6.80 0.95
C VAL A 17 -5.76 -6.54 1.00
N SER A 18 -6.46 -7.05 2.02
CA SER A 18 -7.89 -6.83 2.21
C SER A 18 -8.23 -5.35 2.43
N PHE A 19 -7.40 -4.64 3.20
CA PHE A 19 -7.56 -3.23 3.45
C PHE A 19 -7.35 -2.40 2.17
N VAL A 20 -6.30 -2.67 1.41
CA VAL A 20 -6.03 -2.01 0.12
C VAL A 20 -7.18 -2.25 -0.84
N GLY A 21 -7.63 -3.50 -0.99
CA GLY A 21 -8.79 -3.84 -1.83
C GLY A 21 -10.04 -3.04 -1.45
N THR A 22 -10.31 -2.90 -0.14
CA THR A 22 -11.42 -2.09 0.36
C THR A 22 -11.25 -0.61 0.03
N LEU A 23 -10.09 -0.04 0.31
CA LEU A 23 -9.78 1.38 0.07
C LEU A 23 -9.93 1.72 -1.42
N CYS A 24 -9.36 0.90 -2.30
CA CYS A 24 -9.43 1.08 -3.74
C CYS A 24 -10.87 0.93 -4.25
N ARG A 25 -11.62 -0.07 -3.77
CA ARG A 25 -13.04 -0.25 -4.14
C ARG A 25 -13.88 0.96 -3.76
N GLU A 26 -13.76 1.44 -2.52
CA GLU A 26 -14.51 2.61 -2.07
C GLU A 26 -14.08 3.87 -2.83
N HIS A 27 -12.80 4.02 -3.16
CA HIS A 27 -12.35 5.14 -3.98
C HIS A 27 -12.95 5.12 -5.38
N LEU A 28 -12.90 3.97 -6.07
CA LEU A 28 -13.47 3.79 -7.41
C LEU A 28 -14.99 3.93 -7.43
N LYS A 29 -15.68 3.52 -6.36
CA LYS A 29 -17.13 3.66 -6.22
C LYS A 29 -17.56 5.11 -6.03
N ASN A 30 -16.81 5.87 -5.23
CA ASN A 30 -17.17 7.25 -4.86
C ASN A 30 -16.61 8.30 -5.80
N SER A 31 -15.75 7.92 -6.76
CA SER A 31 -15.09 8.85 -7.65
C SER A 31 -15.35 8.48 -9.11
N ARG A 32 -15.89 9.43 -9.88
CA ARG A 32 -16.34 9.19 -11.27
C ARG A 32 -15.28 9.43 -12.33
N ASP A 33 -14.18 10.08 -11.97
CA ASP A 33 -13.08 10.42 -12.87
C ASP A 33 -11.75 10.34 -12.11
N THR A 34 -11.39 9.12 -11.70
CA THR A 34 -10.15 8.87 -10.96
C THR A 34 -9.34 7.80 -11.63
N LYS A 35 -8.04 8.09 -11.75
CA LYS A 35 -7.01 7.10 -12.03
C LYS A 35 -6.44 6.62 -10.70
N LEU A 36 -6.41 5.30 -10.51
CA LEU A 36 -5.77 4.69 -9.36
C LEU A 36 -4.50 4.00 -9.83
N THR A 37 -3.37 4.32 -9.21
CA THR A 37 -2.11 3.62 -9.44
C THR A 37 -1.73 2.88 -8.16
N LEU A 38 -1.59 1.56 -8.26
CA LEU A 38 -1.11 0.71 -7.18
C LEU A 38 0.33 0.30 -7.47
N VAL A 39 1.23 0.59 -6.54
CA VAL A 39 2.64 0.19 -6.62
C VAL A 39 2.88 -0.78 -5.47
N THR A 40 3.32 -2.00 -5.77
CA THR A 40 3.57 -3.03 -4.76
C THR A 40 5.05 -3.38 -4.70
N GLN A 41 5.57 -3.53 -3.49
CA GLN A 41 6.93 -4.02 -3.26
C GLN A 41 6.88 -5.18 -2.28
N ALA A 42 6.82 -6.39 -2.85
CA ALA A 42 6.92 -7.64 -2.11
C ALA A 42 8.17 -8.39 -2.59
N GLY A 43 8.03 -9.65 -3.04
CA GLY A 43 9.11 -10.38 -3.72
C GLY A 43 9.50 -9.74 -5.07
N THR A 44 8.52 -9.12 -5.73
CA THR A 44 8.66 -8.37 -6.98
C THR A 44 8.18 -6.93 -6.79
N LEU A 45 8.69 -6.03 -7.63
CA LEU A 45 8.19 -4.66 -7.79
C LEU A 45 7.20 -4.66 -8.95
N GLU A 46 5.94 -4.31 -8.67
CA GLU A 46 4.89 -4.29 -9.68
C GLU A 46 4.11 -2.97 -9.63
N VAL A 47 3.64 -2.54 -10.79
CA VAL A 47 2.85 -1.32 -10.96
C VAL A 47 1.59 -1.67 -11.72
N LEU A 48 0.46 -1.29 -11.16
CA LEU A 48 -0.84 -1.48 -11.74
C LEU A 48 -1.55 -0.13 -11.86
N GLU A 49 -1.96 0.22 -13.08
CA GLU A 49 -2.88 1.33 -13.31
C GLU A 49 -4.30 0.80 -13.49
N VAL A 50 -5.22 1.26 -12.66
CA VAL A 50 -6.62 0.83 -12.65
C VAL A 50 -7.50 1.94 -13.20
N GLY A 51 -8.24 1.60 -14.25
CA GLY A 51 -9.28 2.43 -14.84
C GLY A 51 -10.61 2.37 -14.08
N ILE A 52 -11.56 3.20 -14.50
CA ILE A 52 -12.88 3.32 -13.88
C ILE A 52 -13.81 2.19 -14.36
N GLY A 53 -14.72 1.74 -13.50
CA GLY A 53 -15.77 0.77 -13.83
C GLY A 53 -15.53 -0.64 -13.28
N SER A 54 -16.48 -1.54 -13.54
CA SER A 54 -16.47 -2.90 -12.98
C SER A 54 -15.25 -3.73 -13.40
N GLN A 55 -14.81 -3.58 -14.65
CA GLN A 55 -13.62 -4.28 -15.16
C GLN A 55 -12.34 -3.85 -14.45
N GLY A 56 -12.22 -2.56 -14.09
CA GLY A 56 -11.07 -2.06 -13.33
C GLY A 56 -11.03 -2.64 -11.92
N LEU A 57 -12.20 -2.77 -11.27
CA LEU A 57 -12.30 -3.39 -9.96
C LEU A 57 -11.96 -4.88 -9.99
N GLU A 58 -12.49 -5.63 -10.96
CA GLU A 58 -12.16 -7.05 -11.12
C GLU A 58 -10.66 -7.24 -11.32
N TYR A 59 -10.06 -6.47 -12.23
CA TYR A 59 -8.63 -6.55 -12.50
C TYR A 59 -7.76 -6.20 -11.28
N LEU A 60 -8.17 -5.21 -10.50
CA LEU A 60 -7.53 -4.88 -9.23
C LEU A 60 -7.57 -6.06 -8.23
N LEU A 61 -8.73 -6.69 -8.07
CA LEU A 61 -8.89 -7.80 -7.12
C LEU A 61 -8.07 -9.02 -7.55
N ASP A 62 -8.03 -9.32 -8.85
CA ASP A 62 -7.19 -10.38 -9.40
C ASP A 62 -5.70 -10.09 -9.13
N PHE A 63 -5.25 -8.86 -9.34
CA PHE A 63 -3.86 -8.46 -9.05
C PHE A 63 -3.53 -8.56 -7.55
N LEU A 64 -4.44 -8.12 -6.67
CA LEU A 64 -4.26 -8.22 -5.23
C LEU A 64 -4.16 -9.68 -4.77
N ALA A 65 -4.91 -10.58 -5.40
CA ALA A 65 -4.88 -12.01 -5.11
C ALA A 65 -3.55 -12.69 -5.52
N THR A 66 -2.78 -12.09 -6.43
CA THR A 66 -1.46 -12.62 -6.84
C THR A 66 -0.31 -12.16 -5.95
N LEU A 67 -0.54 -11.25 -5.01
CA LEU A 67 0.53 -10.70 -4.16
C LEU A 67 1.02 -11.74 -3.15
N ASP A 68 2.30 -12.10 -3.25
CA ASP A 68 2.98 -13.00 -2.31
C ASP A 68 4.04 -12.22 -1.51
N PRO A 69 4.07 -12.33 -0.16
CA PRO A 69 5.07 -11.66 0.65
C PRO A 69 6.50 -12.11 0.30
N GLY A 70 7.40 -11.15 0.18
CA GLY A 70 8.80 -11.43 -0.11
C GLY A 70 9.76 -10.41 0.46
N ASN A 71 11.04 -10.78 0.46
CA ASN A 71 12.13 -9.87 0.79
C ASN A 71 12.32 -8.89 -0.36
N THR A 72 12.55 -7.61 -0.03
CA THR A 72 12.79 -6.57 -1.03
C THR A 72 14.28 -6.38 -1.28
N SER A 73 14.64 -6.18 -2.55
CA SER A 73 15.94 -5.66 -2.97
C SER A 73 15.84 -4.29 -3.66
N ALA A 74 14.64 -3.89 -4.10
CA ALA A 74 14.43 -2.76 -5.03
C ALA A 74 13.77 -1.51 -4.41
N LEU A 75 14.06 -1.20 -3.13
CA LEU A 75 13.42 -0.06 -2.43
C LEU A 75 13.66 1.30 -3.10
N GLY A 76 14.82 1.48 -3.74
CA GLY A 76 15.13 2.72 -4.46
C GLY A 76 14.29 2.90 -5.73
N GLU A 77 13.99 1.82 -6.45
CA GLU A 77 13.14 1.86 -7.64
C GLU A 77 11.68 2.07 -7.25
N PHE A 78 11.21 1.37 -6.22
CA PHE A 78 9.89 1.60 -5.63
C PHE A 78 9.67 3.08 -5.29
N ALA A 79 10.62 3.71 -4.60
CA ALA A 79 10.53 5.12 -4.24
C ALA A 79 10.47 6.04 -5.47
N ASN A 80 11.27 5.76 -6.51
CA ASN A 80 11.26 6.58 -7.74
C ASN A 80 9.89 6.50 -8.43
N ILE A 81 9.32 5.30 -8.57
CA ILE A 81 8.00 5.09 -9.19
C ILE A 81 6.91 5.84 -8.42
N VAL A 82 6.92 5.76 -7.09
CA VAL A 82 5.94 6.48 -6.26
C VAL A 82 6.05 7.99 -6.47
N VAL A 83 7.27 8.53 -6.49
CA VAL A 83 7.50 9.97 -6.70
C VAL A 83 7.10 10.40 -8.11
N GLU A 84 7.34 9.58 -9.14
CA GLU A 84 6.96 9.88 -10.53
C GLU A 84 5.44 9.88 -10.75
N ASN A 85 4.71 9.06 -10.00
CA ASN A 85 3.24 9.01 -10.05
C ASN A 85 2.57 10.04 -9.13
N ALA A 86 3.32 10.64 -8.21
CA ALA A 86 2.80 11.65 -7.31
C ALA A 86 2.66 13.02 -7.98
N SER A 87 1.58 13.73 -7.68
CA SER A 87 1.34 15.11 -8.08
C SER A 87 0.63 15.88 -6.96
N PRO A 88 0.60 17.22 -6.99
CA PRO A 88 -0.13 18.00 -5.99
C PRO A 88 -1.62 17.67 -5.88
N ARG A 89 -2.20 17.00 -6.87
CA ARG A 89 -3.61 16.58 -6.90
C ARG A 89 -3.84 15.13 -6.47
N THR A 90 -2.78 14.34 -6.31
CA THR A 90 -2.89 12.94 -5.85
C THR A 90 -2.81 12.85 -4.34
N ARG A 91 -3.47 11.83 -3.78
CA ARG A 91 -3.28 11.40 -2.39
C ARG A 91 -2.58 10.06 -2.40
N THR A 92 -1.40 9.99 -1.80
CA THR A 92 -0.60 8.77 -1.74
C THR A 92 -0.81 8.10 -0.39
N VAL A 93 -1.16 6.81 -0.41
CA VAL A 93 -1.32 6.00 0.81
C VAL A 93 -0.33 4.84 0.73
N LEU A 94 0.61 4.78 1.67
CA LEU A 94 1.47 3.62 1.84
C LEU A 94 0.83 2.70 2.89
N VAL A 95 0.60 1.44 2.52
CA VAL A 95 0.25 0.37 3.46
C VAL A 95 1.46 -0.56 3.57
N THR A 96 1.96 -0.79 4.78
CA THR A 96 3.18 -1.59 4.99
C THR A 96 3.03 -2.59 6.12
N THR A 97 3.50 -3.82 5.91
CA THR A 97 3.64 -4.85 6.95
C THR A 97 4.99 -4.80 7.64
N ARG A 98 5.90 -3.94 7.18
CA ARG A 98 7.23 -3.73 7.76
C ARG A 98 7.13 -2.77 8.93
N GLU A 99 7.73 -3.15 10.05
CA GLU A 99 7.86 -2.29 11.22
C GLU A 99 8.79 -1.10 10.92
N GLU A 100 8.32 0.12 11.12
CA GLU A 100 9.11 1.35 10.93
C GLU A 100 10.13 1.59 12.06
N ASN A 101 9.89 1.00 13.25
CA ASN A 101 10.60 1.32 14.50
C ASN A 101 11.36 0.15 15.16
N SER A 102 11.63 -0.95 14.45
CA SER A 102 12.48 -1.98 15.05
C SER A 102 13.91 -1.42 15.15
N THR A 103 14.51 -1.51 16.34
CA THR A 103 15.84 -0.96 16.68
C THR A 103 16.98 -1.40 15.76
N SER A 104 16.72 -2.36 14.87
CA SER A 104 17.66 -2.94 13.92
C SER A 104 17.43 -2.48 12.47
N ASN A 105 16.29 -1.83 12.15
CA ASN A 105 15.91 -1.53 10.77
C ASN A 105 15.57 -0.04 10.60
N ARG A 106 16.51 0.73 10.03
CA ARG A 106 16.37 2.16 9.70
C ARG A 106 15.51 2.36 8.44
N PHE A 107 14.33 1.78 8.38
CA PHE A 107 13.41 2.02 7.26
C PHE A 107 12.40 3.07 7.69
N SER A 108 12.60 4.33 7.31
CA SER A 108 11.51 5.30 7.32
C SER A 108 11.13 5.63 5.89
N PHE A 109 9.86 5.44 5.56
CA PHE A 109 9.36 5.76 4.23
C PHE A 109 9.51 7.25 3.91
N SER A 110 9.32 8.10 4.93
CA SER A 110 9.57 9.54 4.83
C SER A 110 11.01 9.84 4.42
N SER A 111 11.98 9.09 4.94
CA SER A 111 13.39 9.24 4.60
C SER A 111 13.72 8.73 3.20
N LEU A 112 13.07 7.66 2.72
CA LEU A 112 13.28 7.13 1.35
C LEU A 112 12.76 8.07 0.27
N LEU A 113 11.66 8.76 0.56
CA LEU A 113 11.07 9.72 -0.35
C LEU A 113 11.75 11.10 -0.26
N GLY A 114 12.19 11.50 0.94
CA GLY A 114 12.84 12.79 1.17
C GLY A 114 14.32 12.86 0.79
N SER A 115 15.06 11.74 0.85
CA SER A 115 16.53 11.75 0.67
C SER A 115 17.02 11.96 -0.77
N ARG A 116 16.12 12.02 -1.77
CA ARG A 116 16.47 12.27 -3.18
C ARG A 116 16.03 13.64 -3.73
N GLY A 117 15.67 14.58 -2.85
CA GLY A 117 15.38 15.97 -3.25
C GLY A 117 14.08 16.18 -4.03
N LYS A 118 13.22 15.15 -4.12
CA LYS A 118 11.84 15.27 -4.61
C LYS A 118 10.89 14.90 -3.47
N GLU A 119 10.36 15.90 -2.78
CA GLU A 119 9.21 15.66 -1.90
C GLU A 119 8.08 15.04 -2.72
N ILE A 120 7.39 14.03 -2.17
CA ILE A 120 6.12 13.59 -2.74
C ILE A 120 5.23 14.82 -2.81
N SER A 121 4.87 15.21 -4.01
CA SER A 121 3.89 16.27 -4.21
C SER A 121 2.51 15.74 -3.79
N GLY A 122 1.79 16.52 -2.97
CA GLY A 122 0.45 16.15 -2.48
C GLY A 122 0.46 15.56 -1.07
N ALA A 123 -0.69 15.02 -0.65
CA ALA A 123 -0.84 14.44 0.69
C ALA A 123 -0.35 12.99 0.70
N CYS A 124 0.60 12.66 1.59
CA CYS A 124 1.10 11.30 1.79
C CYS A 124 0.72 10.79 3.19
N LYS A 125 0.20 9.57 3.29
CA LYS A 125 -0.11 8.91 4.57
C LYS A 125 0.45 7.50 4.60
N THR A 126 1.17 7.16 5.67
CA THR A 126 1.61 5.80 5.95
C THR A 126 0.66 5.13 6.94
N ILE A 127 0.30 3.88 6.67
CA ILE A 127 -0.55 3.04 7.51
C ILE A 127 0.19 1.71 7.71
N GLU A 128 0.53 1.40 8.96
CA GLU A 128 1.03 0.07 9.30
C GLU A 128 -0.12 -0.94 9.24
N ALA A 129 0.14 -2.09 8.63
CA ALA A 129 -0.79 -3.19 8.52
C ALA A 129 -0.86 -4.01 9.81
N ASP A 130 -1.14 -3.32 10.92
CA ASP A 130 -1.49 -3.93 12.18
C ASP A 130 -3.02 -4.07 12.26
N PRO A 131 -3.58 -5.24 12.64
CA PRO A 131 -5.02 -5.43 12.74
C PRO A 131 -5.75 -4.39 13.60
N GLU A 132 -5.14 -3.91 14.70
CA GLU A 132 -5.74 -2.88 15.56
C GLU A 132 -5.76 -1.50 14.89
N ILE A 133 -4.80 -1.23 14.02
CA ILE A 133 -4.75 0.03 13.24
C ILE A 133 -5.76 -0.06 12.11
N LEU A 134 -5.70 -1.12 11.30
CA LEU A 134 -6.53 -1.28 10.10
C LEU A 134 -8.02 -1.37 10.42
N SER A 135 -8.39 -2.04 11.52
CA SER A 135 -9.80 -2.14 11.94
C SER A 135 -10.44 -0.76 12.22
N ARG A 136 -9.68 0.23 12.68
CA ARG A 136 -10.17 1.61 12.89
C ARG A 136 -10.54 2.32 11.59
N TRP A 137 -9.91 1.92 10.48
CA TRP A 137 -10.18 2.48 9.15
C TRP A 137 -11.30 1.74 8.42
N LEU A 138 -11.58 0.50 8.82
CA LEU A 138 -12.67 -0.32 8.28
C LEU A 138 -14.00 -0.11 8.99
N VAL A 139 -14.08 0.79 9.97
CA VAL A 139 -15.36 1.26 10.50
C VAL A 139 -16.06 2.04 9.41
N LEU A 140 -16.82 1.32 8.58
CA LEU A 140 -17.80 1.88 7.67
C LEU A 140 -18.78 2.69 8.52
N GLU A 141 -18.83 4.00 8.32
CA GLU A 141 -19.87 4.85 8.89
C GLU A 141 -21.24 4.29 8.46
N THR A 142 -21.89 3.54 9.36
CA THR A 142 -23.32 3.29 9.30
C THR A 142 -24.02 4.51 9.88
N THR A 143 -24.14 5.57 9.08
CA THR A 143 -25.05 6.69 9.34
C THR A 143 -25.65 7.18 8.05
#